data_AF-A0A2G9P5B3-F1
#
_entry.id   AF-A0A2G9P5B3-F1
#
_cell.length_a   1.000
_cell.length_b   1.000
_cell.length_c   1.000
_cell.angle_alpha   90.00
_cell.angle_beta   90.00
_cell.angle_gamma   90.00
#
_symmetry.space_group_name_H-M   'P 1'
#
loop_
_entity.id
_entity.type
_entity.pdbx_description
1 polymer ?
#
loop_
_entity_poly.entity_id
_entity_poly.type
_entity_poly.pdbx_seq_one_letter_code
_entity_poly.pdbx_strand_id
1 'polypeptide(L)'
;MVLRLAFKDYLENFKLNLLFGVLLIFSFIALFENIFIGSGSIFLEYNIFSVDPIVLAVQLLSIIVFLVFYSLFLSFLIFNVRNKLNNVRMNYYLKEKLHKFGFALAIFFVLYFLVFFFFSSLLVFLSFPLLAVNFILLIASVLLLFVPQSIVIDEGKIFHSIQNSIEFLAKNPSTVFKVILMSVVFLLVLPLIEFLFDFIYLTGNYVSLLISLFFVVPFIEIVKTRLYMKKFGLVLFDKEY
;
A
#
# COMPACT_ATOMS: atom_id res chain seq x y z
N MET A 1 2.70 -9.63 -20.88
CA MET A 1 2.65 -8.22 -21.31
C MET A 1 2.57 -7.21 -20.15
N VAL A 2 1.55 -7.26 -19.28
CA VAL A 2 1.36 -6.25 -18.19
C VAL A 2 2.57 -6.14 -17.25
N LEU A 3 3.14 -7.26 -16.79
CA LEU A 3 4.31 -7.26 -15.88
C LEU A 3 5.54 -6.63 -16.52
N ARG A 4 5.81 -6.92 -17.80
CA ARG A 4 6.93 -6.34 -18.54
C ARG A 4 6.81 -4.81 -18.62
N LEU A 5 5.60 -4.31 -18.87
CA LEU A 5 5.34 -2.88 -18.94
C LEU A 5 5.39 -2.22 -17.55
N ALA A 6 4.86 -2.88 -16.51
CA ALA A 6 4.99 -2.41 -15.13
C ALA A 6 6.46 -2.36 -14.67
N PHE A 7 7.29 -3.32 -15.09
CA PHE A 7 8.72 -3.31 -14.81
C PHE A 7 9.45 -2.18 -15.54
N LYS A 8 9.09 -1.92 -16.81
CA LYS A 8 9.58 -0.74 -17.54
C LYS A 8 9.21 0.56 -16.80
N ASP A 9 7.96 0.71 -16.39
CA ASP A 9 7.52 1.87 -15.61
C ASP A 9 8.22 1.96 -14.25
N TYR A 10 8.50 0.83 -13.59
CA TYR A 10 9.26 0.81 -12.34
C TYR A 10 10.67 1.37 -12.54
N LEU A 11 11.39 0.91 -13.58
CA LEU A 11 12.75 1.39 -13.87
C LEU A 11 12.77 2.87 -14.26
N GLU A 12 11.82 3.32 -15.07
CA GLU A 12 11.72 4.73 -15.44
C GLU A 12 11.40 5.63 -14.23
N ASN A 13 10.65 5.11 -13.27
CA ASN A 13 10.26 5.83 -12.05
C ASN A 13 11.13 5.49 -10.84
N PHE A 14 12.31 4.90 -11.06
CA PHE A 14 13.18 4.43 -9.98
C PHE A 14 13.49 5.51 -8.95
N LYS A 15 13.74 6.76 -9.39
CA LYS A 15 13.97 7.90 -8.49
C LYS A 15 12.79 8.19 -7.57
N LEU A 16 11.55 8.03 -8.05
CA LEU A 16 10.34 8.20 -7.26
C LEU A 16 10.17 7.02 -6.31
N ASN A 17 10.43 5.80 -6.78
CA ASN A 17 10.40 4.60 -5.93
C ASN A 17 11.41 4.70 -4.78
N LEU A 18 12.56 5.34 -4.99
CA LEU A 18 13.53 5.64 -3.93
C LEU A 18 12.98 6.55 -2.82
N LEU A 19 11.95 7.36 -3.08
CA LEU A 19 11.31 8.18 -2.03
C LEU A 19 10.64 7.32 -0.97
N PHE A 20 10.15 6.12 -1.31
CA PHE A 20 9.61 5.18 -0.32
C PHE A 20 10.69 4.72 0.67
N GLY A 21 11.97 4.77 0.30
CA GLY A 21 13.07 4.52 1.22
C GLY A 21 13.16 5.52 2.37
N VAL A 22 12.68 6.76 2.18
CA VAL A 22 12.60 7.75 3.27
C VAL A 22 11.71 7.23 4.39
N LEU A 23 10.72 6.38 4.08
CA LEU A 23 9.84 5.79 5.09
C LEU A 23 10.57 4.84 6.04
N LEU A 24 11.80 4.40 5.73
CA LEU A 24 12.62 3.62 6.66
C LEU A 24 12.93 4.39 7.95
N ILE A 25 12.87 5.72 7.95
CA ILE A 25 13.01 6.50 9.20
C ILE A 25 11.91 6.14 10.21
N PHE A 26 10.75 5.66 9.76
CA PHE A 26 9.67 5.21 10.64
C PHE A 26 9.88 3.77 11.15
N SER A 27 10.96 3.08 10.75
CA SER A 27 11.33 1.81 11.37
C SER A 27 11.67 1.96 12.86
N PHE A 28 12.06 3.16 13.32
CA PHE A 28 12.23 3.45 14.74
C PHE A 28 10.93 3.34 15.55
N ILE A 29 9.76 3.32 14.91
CA ILE A 29 8.50 3.02 15.60
C ILE A 29 8.53 1.59 16.19
N ALA A 30 9.32 0.67 15.62
CA ALA A 30 9.50 -0.67 16.18
C ALA A 30 10.34 -0.72 17.47
N LEU A 31 10.77 0.44 18.01
CA LEU A 31 11.32 0.52 19.36
C LEU A 31 10.24 0.38 20.44
N PHE A 32 8.96 0.53 20.08
CA PHE A 32 7.86 0.26 20.99
C PHE A 32 7.59 -1.24 21.09
N GLU A 33 7.37 -1.74 22.31
CA GLU A 33 7.22 -3.19 22.58
C GLU A 33 6.09 -3.87 21.80
N ASN A 34 5.00 -3.14 21.48
CA ASN A 34 3.86 -3.68 20.74
C ASN A 34 4.03 -3.61 19.22
N ILE A 35 5.19 -3.15 18.73
CA ILE A 35 5.45 -2.94 17.32
C ILE A 35 6.70 -3.71 16.93
N PHE A 36 6.58 -4.59 15.94
CA PHE A 36 7.69 -5.39 15.46
C PHE A 36 7.83 -5.31 13.94
N ILE A 37 9.04 -5.53 13.45
CA ILE A 37 9.35 -5.60 12.02
C ILE A 37 9.49 -7.07 11.65
N GLY A 38 8.83 -7.48 10.57
CA GLY A 38 9.00 -8.80 10.00
C GLY A 38 8.34 -8.91 8.63
N SER A 39 8.77 -9.88 7.83
CA SER A 39 8.30 -10.10 6.46
C SER A 39 8.23 -8.82 5.61
N GLY A 40 9.20 -7.92 5.81
CA GLY A 40 9.28 -6.60 5.18
C GLY A 40 8.11 -5.65 5.46
N SER A 41 7.47 -5.78 6.62
CA SER A 41 6.38 -4.93 7.10
C SER A 41 6.60 -4.53 8.56
N ILE A 42 5.89 -3.49 9.00
CA ILE A 42 5.81 -3.08 10.41
C ILE A 42 4.44 -3.52 10.93
N PHE A 43 4.43 -4.35 11.96
CA PHE A 43 3.22 -4.88 12.59
C PHE A 43 2.97 -4.21 13.94
N LEU A 44 1.70 -4.02 14.26
CA LEU A 44 1.22 -3.56 15.56
C LEU A 44 0.40 -4.70 16.18
N GLU A 45 0.69 -5.05 17.41
CA GLU A 45 -0.08 -6.06 18.15
C GLU A 45 -1.50 -5.59 18.47
N TYR A 46 -2.44 -6.54 18.56
CA TYR A 46 -3.87 -6.28 18.81
C TYR A 46 -4.21 -6.11 20.30
N ASN A 47 -3.31 -5.52 21.09
CA ASN A 47 -3.33 -5.58 22.54
C ASN A 47 -3.73 -4.25 23.22
N ILE A 48 -4.62 -3.46 22.59
CA ILE A 48 -5.04 -2.11 23.04
C ILE A 48 -5.28 -1.99 24.55
N PHE A 49 -5.89 -3.01 25.16
CA PHE A 49 -6.31 -2.98 26.57
C PHE A 49 -5.17 -3.21 27.58
N SER A 50 -4.04 -3.76 27.15
CA SER A 50 -2.89 -4.01 28.02
C SER A 50 -1.80 -2.94 27.92
N VAL A 51 -1.92 -2.00 26.98
CA VAL A 51 -0.91 -0.96 26.73
C VAL A 51 -1.26 0.30 27.53
N ASP A 52 -0.23 0.94 28.11
CA ASP A 52 -0.40 2.25 28.72
C ASP A 52 -1.02 3.25 27.72
N PRO A 53 -2.08 4.00 28.10
CA PRO A 53 -2.79 4.89 27.17
C PRO A 53 -1.91 5.96 26.52
N ILE A 54 -0.89 6.45 27.22
CA ILE A 54 0.02 7.48 26.69
C ILE A 54 0.93 6.85 25.65
N VAL A 55 1.48 5.67 25.94
CA VAL A 55 2.31 4.91 24.99
C VAL A 55 1.51 4.58 23.72
N LEU A 56 0.27 4.11 23.88
CA LEU A 56 -0.62 3.84 22.75
C LEU A 56 -0.89 5.10 21.92
N ALA A 57 -1.15 6.25 22.56
CA ALA A 57 -1.38 7.51 21.86
C ALA A 57 -0.17 7.93 21.01
N VAL A 58 1.05 7.76 21.53
CA VAL A 58 2.29 8.07 20.79
C VAL A 58 2.51 7.09 19.63
N GLN A 59 2.23 5.79 19.82
CA GLN A 59 2.29 4.78 18.76
C GLN A 59 1.32 5.12 17.62
N LEU A 60 0.06 5.42 17.95
CA LEU A 60 -0.97 5.80 16.98
C LEU A 60 -0.60 7.08 16.23
N LEU A 61 -0.09 8.10 16.93
CA LEU A 61 0.36 9.34 16.30
C LEU A 61 1.51 9.06 15.32
N SER A 62 2.47 8.23 15.70
CA SER A 62 3.62 7.87 14.86
C SER A 62 3.19 7.13 13.59
N ILE A 63 2.23 6.21 13.70
CA ILE A 63 1.64 5.50 12.55
C ILE A 63 0.86 6.47 11.67
N ILE A 64 0.08 7.39 12.24
CA ILE A 64 -0.64 8.41 11.46
C ILE A 64 0.33 9.27 10.65
N VAL A 65 1.44 9.71 11.25
CA VAL A 65 2.48 10.48 10.54
C VAL A 65 3.08 9.63 9.41
N PHE A 66 3.44 8.37 9.67
CA PHE A 66 3.91 7.45 8.63
C PHE A 66 2.90 7.33 7.46
N LEU A 67 1.61 7.14 7.77
CA LEU A 67 0.56 7.01 6.76
C LEU A 67 0.37 8.27 5.93
N VAL A 68 0.57 9.47 6.51
CA VAL A 68 0.55 10.74 5.76
C VAL A 68 1.67 10.78 4.72
N PHE A 69 2.92 10.47 5.10
CA PHE A 69 4.03 10.42 4.15
C PHE A 69 3.86 9.32 3.09
N TYR A 70 3.44 8.12 3.51
CA TYR A 70 3.12 7.02 2.61
C TYR A 70 2.07 7.43 1.56
N SER A 71 1.00 8.10 1.99
CA SER A 71 -0.07 8.59 1.12
C SER A 71 0.42 9.60 0.09
N LEU A 72 1.33 10.50 0.49
CA LEU A 72 1.94 11.47 -0.41
C LEU A 72 2.74 10.74 -1.50
N PHE A 73 3.67 9.86 -1.11
CA PHE A 73 4.50 9.10 -2.07
C PHE A 73 3.67 8.20 -2.98
N LEU A 74 2.63 7.56 -2.44
CA LEU A 74 1.71 6.76 -3.22
C LEU A 74 0.94 7.61 -4.24
N SER A 75 0.48 8.81 -3.85
CA SER A 75 -0.20 9.71 -4.77
C SER A 75 0.70 10.14 -5.93
N PHE A 76 1.98 10.46 -5.64
CA PHE A 76 2.99 10.75 -6.66
C PHE A 76 3.19 9.58 -7.61
N LEU A 77 3.34 8.37 -7.08
CA LEU A 77 3.56 7.17 -7.88
C LEU A 77 2.39 6.89 -8.82
N ILE A 78 1.16 6.83 -8.29
CA ILE A 78 -0.05 6.55 -9.08
C ILE A 78 -0.26 7.65 -10.13
N PHE A 79 -0.08 8.92 -9.74
CA PHE A 79 -0.24 10.05 -10.66
C PHE A 79 0.78 10.00 -11.80
N ASN A 80 2.03 9.66 -11.51
CA ASN A 80 3.09 9.62 -12.51
C ASN A 80 2.87 8.49 -13.54
N VAL A 81 2.46 7.30 -13.07
CA VAL A 81 2.05 6.19 -13.95
C VAL A 81 0.83 6.57 -14.80
N ARG A 82 -0.18 7.25 -14.20
CA ARG A 82 -1.36 7.76 -14.91
C ARG A 82 -0.99 8.75 -16.01
N ASN A 83 -0.15 9.73 -15.69
CA ASN A 83 0.17 10.82 -16.59
C ASN A 83 0.89 10.34 -17.86
N LYS A 84 1.81 9.38 -17.72
CA LYS A 84 2.51 8.76 -18.85
C LYS A 84 1.55 8.09 -19.84
N LEU A 85 0.42 7.57 -19.34
CA LEU A 85 -0.57 6.88 -20.16
C LEU A 85 -1.58 7.83 -20.83
N ASN A 86 -1.77 9.05 -20.32
CA ASN A 86 -2.80 9.99 -20.80
C ASN A 86 -2.29 11.29 -21.44
N ASN A 87 -0.97 11.53 -21.54
CA ASN A 87 -0.39 12.77 -22.12
C ASN A 87 -1.04 14.06 -21.56
N VAL A 88 -1.33 14.11 -20.26
CA VAL A 88 -1.99 15.26 -19.63
C VAL A 88 -0.98 16.40 -19.41
N ARG A 89 -1.44 17.65 -19.47
CA ARG A 89 -0.61 18.84 -19.17
C ARG A 89 -0.12 18.81 -17.71
N MET A 90 1.09 18.28 -17.49
CA MET A 90 1.76 18.04 -16.20
C MET A 90 1.71 19.20 -15.20
N ASN A 91 2.03 20.42 -15.64
CA ASN A 91 2.35 21.52 -14.73
C ASN A 91 1.13 22.05 -13.95
N TYR A 92 -0.07 22.00 -14.54
CA TYR A 92 -1.30 22.42 -13.86
C TYR A 92 -1.77 21.37 -12.86
N TYR A 93 -1.70 20.09 -13.23
CA TYR A 93 -2.18 18.99 -12.39
C TYR A 93 -1.31 18.74 -11.16
N LEU A 94 0.02 18.80 -11.31
CA LEU A 94 0.96 18.55 -10.21
C LEU A 94 0.80 19.55 -9.07
N LYS A 95 0.64 20.84 -9.39
CA LYS A 95 0.62 21.89 -8.36
C LYS A 95 -0.71 21.96 -7.61
N GLU A 96 -1.82 21.70 -8.28
CA GLU A 96 -3.15 21.93 -7.71
C GLU A 96 -3.82 20.65 -7.19
N LYS A 97 -3.66 19.52 -7.88
CA LYS A 97 -4.39 18.29 -7.53
C LYS A 97 -3.61 17.30 -6.69
N LEU A 98 -2.27 17.35 -6.70
CA LEU A 98 -1.48 16.37 -5.97
C LEU A 98 -1.65 16.49 -4.46
N HIS A 99 -1.68 17.71 -3.91
CA HIS A 99 -1.99 17.92 -2.50
C HIS A 99 -3.38 17.37 -2.14
N LYS A 100 -4.37 17.60 -3.01
CA LYS A 100 -5.74 17.10 -2.82
C LYS A 100 -5.78 15.57 -2.80
N PHE A 101 -5.07 14.90 -3.72
CA PHE A 101 -5.01 13.44 -3.78
C PHE A 101 -4.23 12.86 -2.60
N GLY A 102 -3.07 13.42 -2.27
CA GLY A 102 -2.28 13.02 -1.12
C GLY A 102 -3.07 13.13 0.19
N PHE A 103 -3.80 14.23 0.39
CA PHE A 103 -4.67 14.42 1.56
C PHE A 103 -5.85 13.45 1.58
N ALA A 104 -6.52 13.23 0.44
CA ALA A 104 -7.61 12.26 0.35
C ALA A 104 -7.14 10.83 0.63
N LEU A 105 -5.97 10.42 0.13
CA LEU A 105 -5.33 9.15 0.46
C LEU A 105 -4.96 9.06 1.93
N ALA A 106 -4.42 10.13 2.52
CA ALA A 106 -4.06 10.17 3.93
C ALA A 106 -5.28 9.97 4.82
N ILE A 107 -6.39 10.67 4.56
CA ILE A 107 -7.65 10.45 5.28
C ILE A 107 -8.11 9.01 5.10
N PHE A 108 -8.10 8.49 3.87
CA PHE A 108 -8.51 7.12 3.61
C PHE A 108 -7.68 6.10 4.40
N PHE A 109 -6.34 6.17 4.34
CA PHE A 109 -5.48 5.22 5.04
C PHE A 109 -5.55 5.37 6.56
N VAL A 110 -5.70 6.58 7.10
CA VAL A 110 -5.89 6.80 8.54
C VAL A 110 -7.22 6.19 8.99
N LEU A 111 -8.33 6.45 8.29
CA LEU A 111 -9.62 5.84 8.62
C LEU A 111 -9.58 4.32 8.48
N TYR A 112 -9.00 3.82 7.39
CA TYR A 112 -8.79 2.40 7.15
C TYR A 112 -8.00 1.75 8.29
N PHE A 113 -6.87 2.34 8.68
CA PHE A 113 -6.05 1.87 9.79
C PHE A 113 -6.82 1.87 11.11
N LEU A 114 -7.46 2.98 11.48
CA LEU A 114 -8.19 3.08 12.74
C LEU A 114 -9.33 2.06 12.79
N VAL A 115 -10.13 1.94 11.73
CA VAL A 115 -11.23 0.97 11.66
C VAL A 115 -10.69 -0.45 11.82
N PHE A 116 -9.65 -0.82 11.07
CA PHE A 116 -9.09 -2.18 11.13
C PHE A 116 -8.43 -2.46 12.48
N PHE A 117 -7.72 -1.48 13.05
CA PHE A 117 -7.05 -1.62 14.34
C PHE A 117 -8.04 -1.80 15.49
N PHE A 118 -9.05 -0.94 15.60
CA PHE A 118 -10.07 -1.07 16.64
C PHE A 118 -10.93 -2.32 16.45
N PHE A 119 -11.30 -2.64 15.21
CA PHE A 119 -12.11 -3.82 14.91
C PHE A 119 -11.35 -5.12 15.24
N SER A 120 -10.09 -5.24 14.82
CA SER A 120 -9.26 -6.41 15.12
C SER A 120 -9.01 -6.58 16.62
N SER A 121 -8.70 -5.49 17.32
CA SER A 121 -8.50 -5.51 18.76
C SER A 121 -9.77 -5.86 19.53
N LEU A 122 -10.94 -5.41 19.06
CA LEU A 122 -12.24 -5.81 19.62
C LEU A 122 -12.49 -7.32 19.43
N LEU A 123 -12.23 -7.87 18.23
CA LEU A 123 -12.40 -9.30 17.99
C LEU A 123 -11.46 -10.15 18.85
N VAL A 124 -10.19 -9.73 18.99
CA VAL A 124 -9.22 -10.41 19.86
C VAL A 124 -9.64 -10.33 21.32
N PHE A 125 -10.16 -9.18 21.78
CA PHE A 125 -10.72 -9.03 23.13
C PHE A 125 -11.91 -9.97 23.38
N LEU A 126 -12.75 -10.20 22.36
CA LEU A 126 -13.83 -11.19 22.38
C LEU A 126 -13.34 -12.64 22.21
N SER A 127 -12.03 -12.88 22.30
CA SER A 127 -11.38 -14.19 22.20
C SER A 127 -11.60 -14.90 20.86
N PHE A 128 -11.78 -14.16 19.76
CA PHE A 128 -11.77 -14.77 18.43
C PHE A 128 -10.38 -15.32 18.09
N PRO A 129 -10.28 -16.48 17.42
CA PRO A 129 -8.99 -17.01 16.98
C PRO A 129 -8.26 -16.02 16.04
N LEU A 130 -6.96 -15.80 16.28
CA LEU A 130 -6.15 -14.85 15.47
C LEU A 130 -6.21 -15.13 13.97
N LEU A 131 -6.22 -16.41 13.58
CA LEU A 131 -6.36 -16.81 12.18
C LEU A 131 -7.69 -16.31 11.57
N ALA A 132 -8.79 -16.39 12.31
CA ALA A 132 -10.08 -15.91 11.87
C ALA A 132 -10.10 -14.38 11.74
N VAL A 133 -9.52 -13.67 12.72
CA VAL A 133 -9.37 -12.20 12.68
C VAL A 133 -8.59 -11.79 11.43
N ASN A 134 -7.40 -12.35 11.21
CA ASN A 134 -6.57 -12.04 10.06
C ASN A 134 -7.24 -12.37 8.72
N PHE A 135 -8.02 -13.46 8.65
CA PHE A 135 -8.77 -13.83 7.46
C PHE A 135 -9.90 -12.82 7.15
N ILE A 136 -10.64 -12.37 8.17
CA ILE A 136 -11.67 -11.33 8.01
C ILE A 136 -11.04 -10.02 7.53
N LEU A 137 -9.92 -9.60 8.16
CA LEU A 137 -9.20 -8.40 7.74
C LEU A 137 -8.71 -8.54 6.30
N LEU A 138 -8.14 -9.68 5.92
CA LEU A 138 -7.69 -9.94 4.54
C LEU A 138 -8.82 -9.76 3.53
N ILE A 139 -10.01 -10.34 3.79
CA ILE A 139 -11.18 -10.18 2.90
C ILE A 139 -11.56 -8.70 2.79
N ALA A 140 -11.65 -8.00 3.92
CA ALA A 140 -11.99 -6.58 3.93
C ALA A 140 -10.94 -5.72 3.20
N SER A 141 -9.65 -6.03 3.35
CA SER A 141 -8.55 -5.38 2.63
C SER A 141 -8.65 -5.59 1.11
N VAL A 142 -9.04 -6.78 0.67
CA VAL A 142 -9.22 -7.07 -0.77
C VAL A 142 -10.31 -6.20 -1.38
N LEU A 143 -11.42 -5.96 -0.67
CA LEU A 143 -12.50 -5.07 -1.14
C LEU A 143 -12.03 -3.62 -1.34
N LEU A 144 -11.02 -3.21 -0.59
CA LEU A 144 -10.47 -1.85 -0.59
C LEU A 144 -9.16 -1.72 -1.40
N LEU A 145 -8.73 -2.80 -2.08
CA LEU A 145 -7.43 -2.92 -2.74
C LEU A 145 -7.15 -1.83 -3.79
N PHE A 146 -8.18 -1.37 -4.51
CA PHE A 146 -8.09 -0.42 -5.61
C PHE A 146 -8.60 0.99 -5.25
N VAL A 147 -8.93 1.24 -3.98
CA VAL A 147 -9.39 2.56 -3.54
C VAL A 147 -8.34 3.64 -3.81
N PRO A 148 -7.03 3.44 -3.56
CA PRO A 148 -6.03 4.46 -3.87
C PRO A 148 -6.00 4.84 -5.35
N GLN A 149 -6.08 3.84 -6.23
CA GLN A 149 -6.14 4.05 -7.67
C GLN A 149 -7.38 4.84 -8.07
N SER A 150 -8.56 4.50 -7.52
CA SER A 150 -9.80 5.22 -7.81
C SER A 150 -9.77 6.68 -7.33
N ILE A 151 -9.21 6.95 -6.13
CA ILE A 151 -9.06 8.32 -5.60
C ILE A 151 -8.22 9.18 -6.55
N VAL A 152 -7.10 8.65 -7.05
CA VAL A 152 -6.15 9.43 -7.87
C VAL A 152 -6.53 9.46 -9.35
N ILE A 153 -7.09 8.38 -9.90
CA ILE A 153 -7.40 8.27 -11.34
C ILE A 153 -8.78 8.85 -11.65
N ASP A 154 -9.80 8.51 -10.86
CA ASP A 154 -11.19 8.95 -11.08
C ASP A 154 -11.45 10.31 -10.41
N GLU A 155 -10.53 10.75 -9.55
CA GLU A 155 -10.61 12.01 -8.80
C GLU A 155 -11.87 12.09 -7.91
N GLY A 156 -12.35 10.91 -7.51
CA GLY A 156 -13.55 10.73 -6.73
C GLY A 156 -13.38 11.10 -5.27
N LYS A 157 -14.50 11.35 -4.59
CA LYS A 157 -14.54 11.37 -3.13
C LYS A 157 -14.26 9.96 -2.58
N ILE A 158 -13.80 9.85 -1.34
CA ILE A 158 -13.43 8.57 -0.72
C ILE A 158 -14.56 7.52 -0.83
N PHE A 159 -15.79 7.87 -0.45
CA PHE A 159 -16.94 6.95 -0.54
C PHE A 159 -17.21 6.46 -1.96
N HIS A 160 -17.18 7.36 -2.94
CA HIS A 160 -17.35 6.98 -4.34
C HIS A 160 -16.18 6.09 -4.82
N SER A 161 -14.97 6.34 -4.33
CA SER A 161 -13.79 5.54 -4.66
C SER A 161 -13.85 4.13 -4.07
N ILE A 162 -14.47 3.96 -2.90
CA ILE A 162 -14.78 2.65 -2.31
C ILE A 162 -15.78 1.90 -3.21
N GLN A 163 -16.86 2.56 -3.61
CA GLN A 163 -17.84 1.96 -4.52
C GLN A 163 -17.21 1.55 -5.86
N ASN A 164 -16.38 2.42 -6.45
CA ASN A 164 -15.70 2.15 -7.71
C ASN A 164 -14.67 1.02 -7.56
N SER A 165 -14.00 0.89 -6.42
CA SER A 165 -13.11 -0.25 -6.11
C SER A 165 -13.89 -1.56 -6.12
N ILE A 166 -15.02 -1.61 -5.40
CA ILE A 166 -15.88 -2.79 -5.31
C ILE A 166 -16.47 -3.15 -6.70
N GLU A 167 -16.96 -2.16 -7.43
CA GLU A 167 -17.47 -2.35 -8.79
C GLU A 167 -16.38 -2.88 -9.73
N PHE A 168 -15.16 -2.33 -9.65
CA PHE A 168 -14.03 -2.80 -10.44
C PHE A 168 -13.68 -4.26 -10.11
N LEU A 169 -13.67 -4.62 -8.83
CA LEU A 169 -13.41 -5.97 -8.35
C LEU A 169 -14.42 -6.96 -8.94
N ALA A 170 -15.71 -6.64 -8.84
CA ALA A 170 -16.81 -7.47 -9.34
C ALA A 170 -16.78 -7.62 -10.87
N LYS A 171 -16.42 -6.56 -11.60
CA LYS A 171 -16.34 -6.59 -13.08
C LYS A 171 -15.07 -7.26 -13.61
N ASN A 172 -13.99 -7.33 -12.82
CA ASN A 172 -12.68 -7.80 -13.28
C ASN A 172 -12.03 -8.88 -12.38
N PRO A 173 -12.75 -9.94 -11.96
CA PRO A 173 -12.26 -10.89 -10.95
C PRO A 173 -10.95 -11.59 -11.36
N SER A 174 -10.78 -11.92 -12.64
CA SER A 174 -9.54 -12.53 -13.14
C SER A 174 -8.32 -11.60 -12.99
N THR A 175 -8.51 -10.32 -13.23
CA THR A 175 -7.44 -9.31 -13.10
C THR A 175 -7.04 -9.13 -11.65
N VAL A 176 -8.03 -9.06 -10.77
CA VAL A 176 -7.86 -8.93 -9.32
C VAL A 176 -7.12 -10.14 -8.76
N PHE A 177 -7.55 -11.34 -9.14
CA PHE A 177 -6.91 -12.59 -8.72
C PHE A 177 -5.42 -12.61 -9.11
N LYS A 178 -5.08 -12.16 -10.32
CA LYS A 178 -3.67 -12.06 -10.76
C LYS A 178 -2.86 -11.07 -9.92
N VAL A 179 -3.45 -9.94 -9.52
CA VAL A 179 -2.79 -8.98 -8.61
C VAL A 179 -2.56 -9.63 -7.26
N ILE A 180 -3.58 -10.25 -6.67
CA ILE A 180 -3.48 -10.89 -5.35
C ILE A 180 -2.41 -11.98 -5.39
N LEU A 181 -2.46 -12.88 -6.37
CA LEU A 181 -1.49 -13.97 -6.52
C LEU A 181 -0.06 -13.42 -6.65
N MET A 182 0.14 -12.41 -7.48
CA MET A 182 1.44 -11.76 -7.66
C MET A 182 1.93 -11.11 -6.35
N SER A 183 1.07 -10.37 -5.65
CA SER A 183 1.39 -9.77 -4.36
C SER A 183 1.78 -10.83 -3.33
N VAL A 184 1.05 -11.94 -3.26
CA VAL A 184 1.38 -13.07 -2.38
C VAL A 184 2.76 -13.63 -2.73
N VAL A 185 3.06 -13.85 -4.01
CA VAL A 185 4.38 -14.34 -4.43
C VAL A 185 5.50 -13.39 -4.02
N PHE A 186 5.35 -12.07 -4.23
CA PHE A 186 6.36 -11.10 -3.81
C PHE A 186 6.52 -11.04 -2.28
N LEU A 187 5.42 -11.12 -1.53
CA LEU A 187 5.46 -11.10 -0.07
C LEU A 187 6.09 -12.38 0.50
N LEU A 188 5.87 -13.54 -0.12
CA LEU A 188 6.49 -14.81 0.29
C LEU A 188 8.01 -14.85 0.09
N VAL A 189 8.55 -14.01 -0.81
CA VAL A 189 10.00 -13.87 -1.00
C VAL A 189 10.64 -13.10 0.17
N LEU A 190 9.91 -12.21 0.86
CA LEU A 190 10.48 -11.38 1.92
C LEU A 190 10.97 -12.19 3.13
N PRO A 191 10.23 -13.18 3.69
CA PRO A 191 10.76 -14.06 4.74
C PRO A 191 11.99 -14.86 4.32
N LEU A 192 12.07 -15.27 3.04
CA LEU A 192 13.26 -15.97 2.53
C LEU A 192 14.48 -15.04 2.51
N ILE A 193 14.28 -13.77 2.15
CA ILE A 193 15.31 -12.74 2.23
C ILE A 193 15.72 -12.53 3.70
N GLU A 194 14.77 -12.40 4.63
CA GLU A 194 15.09 -12.28 6.07
C GLU A 194 16.00 -13.42 6.53
N PHE A 195 15.57 -14.66 6.27
CA PHE A 195 16.35 -15.86 6.62
C PHE A 195 17.76 -15.86 6.02
N LEU A 196 17.91 -15.49 4.75
CA LEU A 196 19.22 -15.45 4.07
C LEU A 196 20.15 -14.38 4.67
N PHE A 197 19.62 -13.22 5.04
CA PHE A 197 20.41 -12.12 5.59
C PHE A 197 20.73 -12.33 7.08
N ASP A 198 19.83 -12.94 7.84
CA ASP A 198 20.09 -13.34 9.23
C ASP A 198 21.23 -14.37 9.29
N PHE A 199 21.33 -15.27 8.29
CA PHE A 199 22.42 -16.25 8.20
C PHE A 199 23.82 -15.62 8.09
N ILE A 200 23.92 -14.43 7.50
CA ILE A 200 25.18 -13.68 7.36
C ILE A 200 25.35 -12.57 8.42
N TYR A 201 24.62 -12.66 9.54
CA TYR A 201 24.65 -11.72 10.66
C TYR A 201 24.24 -10.27 10.29
N LEU A 202 23.49 -10.09 9.20
CA LEU A 202 22.81 -8.83 8.90
C LEU A 202 21.41 -8.86 9.52
N THR A 203 20.85 -7.70 9.83
CA THR A 203 19.50 -7.62 10.39
C THR A 203 18.45 -7.85 9.30
N GLY A 204 18.13 -9.11 9.03
CA GLY A 204 17.28 -9.54 7.91
C GLY A 204 15.95 -8.80 7.83
N ASN A 205 15.31 -8.56 8.98
CA ASN A 205 14.04 -7.84 9.09
C ASN A 205 14.11 -6.39 8.56
N TYR A 206 15.24 -5.70 8.72
CA TYR A 206 15.39 -4.35 8.16
C TYR A 206 15.72 -4.39 6.66
N VAL A 207 16.47 -5.40 6.22
CA VAL A 207 16.78 -5.60 4.79
C VAL A 207 15.51 -5.94 4.01
N SER A 208 14.66 -6.81 4.53
CA SER A 208 13.37 -7.15 3.94
C SER A 208 12.43 -5.94 3.91
N LEU A 209 12.40 -5.13 4.97
CA LEU A 209 11.62 -3.89 5.02
C LEU A 209 12.11 -2.89 3.97
N LEU A 210 13.42 -2.76 3.82
CA LEU A 210 14.04 -1.93 2.79
C LEU A 210 13.64 -2.39 1.38
N ILE A 211 13.73 -3.69 1.10
CA ILE A 211 13.34 -4.26 -0.21
C ILE A 211 11.84 -4.10 -0.45
N SER A 212 11.03 -4.27 0.59
CA SER A 212 9.59 -4.07 0.52
C SER A 212 9.24 -2.64 0.12
N LEU A 213 9.84 -1.64 0.78
CA LEU A 213 9.61 -0.23 0.52
C LEU A 213 10.15 0.24 -0.83
N PHE A 214 11.34 -0.20 -1.25
CA PHE A 214 11.92 0.24 -2.53
C PHE A 214 11.38 -0.49 -3.76
N PHE A 215 10.99 -1.75 -3.59
CA PHE A 215 10.64 -2.60 -4.72
C PHE A 215 9.23 -3.14 -4.62
N VAL A 216 8.93 -3.97 -3.62
CA VAL A 216 7.68 -4.75 -3.60
C VAL A 216 6.45 -3.84 -3.60
N VAL A 217 6.38 -2.88 -2.68
CA VAL A 217 5.24 -1.97 -2.55
C VAL A 217 5.09 -1.08 -3.79
N PRO A 218 6.11 -0.31 -4.24
CA PRO A 218 5.97 0.50 -5.44
C PRO A 218 5.62 -0.33 -6.69
N PHE A 219 6.23 -1.51 -6.86
CA PHE A 219 5.97 -2.35 -8.02
C PHE A 219 4.52 -2.87 -8.05
N ILE A 220 3.99 -3.34 -6.92
CA ILE A 220 2.58 -3.77 -6.80
C ILE A 220 1.65 -2.59 -7.12
N GLU A 221 1.95 -1.39 -6.61
CA GLU A 221 1.13 -0.19 -6.86
C GLU A 221 1.15 0.24 -8.34
N ILE A 222 2.29 0.13 -9.03
CA ILE A 222 2.38 0.35 -10.48
C ILE A 222 1.50 -0.67 -11.23
N VAL A 223 1.59 -1.96 -10.88
CA VAL A 223 0.78 -3.01 -11.51
C VAL A 223 -0.72 -2.76 -11.29
N LYS A 224 -1.13 -2.46 -10.05
CA LYS A 224 -2.52 -2.11 -9.73
C LYS A 224 -2.99 -0.92 -10.55
N THR A 225 -2.17 0.13 -10.65
CA THR A 225 -2.50 1.35 -11.41
C THR A 225 -2.73 1.06 -12.89
N ARG A 226 -1.81 0.32 -13.53
CA ARG A 226 -1.95 -0.07 -14.94
C ARG A 226 -3.20 -0.92 -15.20
N LEU A 227 -3.50 -1.85 -14.29
CA LEU A 227 -4.67 -2.71 -14.41
C LEU A 227 -5.98 -1.96 -14.17
N TYR A 228 -6.01 -1.06 -13.19
CA TYR A 228 -7.16 -0.21 -12.92
C TYR A 228 -7.50 0.68 -14.13
N MET A 229 -6.48 1.26 -14.76
CA MET A 229 -6.63 2.09 -15.95
C MET A 229 -7.19 1.36 -17.17
N LYS A 230 -7.16 0.02 -17.22
CA LYS A 230 -7.82 -0.75 -18.28
C LYS A 230 -9.33 -0.52 -18.31
N LYS A 231 -9.97 -0.18 -17.18
CA LYS A 231 -11.41 0.15 -17.11
C LYS A 231 -11.80 1.25 -18.10
N PHE A 232 -10.90 2.19 -18.37
CA PHE A 232 -11.19 3.35 -19.21
C PHE A 232 -10.91 3.14 -20.70
N GLY A 233 -10.45 1.95 -21.12
CA GLY A 233 -9.95 1.76 -22.49
C GLY A 233 -8.75 2.65 -22.83
N LEU A 234 -8.23 3.41 -21.86
CA LEU A 234 -7.12 4.36 -21.99
C LEU A 234 -5.77 3.67 -22.13
N VAL A 235 -5.76 2.34 -22.18
CA VAL A 235 -4.57 1.64 -22.62
C VAL A 235 -4.68 1.45 -24.12
N LEU A 236 -4.09 2.39 -24.85
CA LEU A 236 -3.39 2.10 -26.10
C LEU A 236 -2.38 0.98 -25.82
N PHE A 237 -2.85 -0.26 -25.67
CA PHE A 237 -2.05 -1.41 -25.98
C PHE A 237 -2.08 -1.48 -27.51
N ASP A 238 -0.92 -1.26 -28.12
CA ASP A 238 -0.62 -1.59 -29.51
C ASP A 238 -1.23 -0.70 -30.61
N LYS A 239 -0.79 0.57 -30.62
CA LYS A 239 -0.21 1.10 -31.86
C LYS A 239 1.26 1.38 -31.56
N GLU A 240 2.17 0.80 -32.35
CA GLU A 240 3.63 0.93 -32.27
C GLU A 240 4.34 -0.05 -31.32
N TYR A 241 4.60 -1.29 -31.76
CA TYR A 241 5.79 -1.75 -32.53
C TYR A 241 5.75 -3.27 -32.70
#